data_AF-A0AA92U8A1-F1
#
_entry.id   AF-A0AA92U8A1-F1
#
_cell.length_a   1.000
_cell.length_b   1.000
_cell.length_c   1.000
_cell.angle_alpha   90.00
_cell.angle_beta   90.00
_cell.angle_gamma   90.00
#
_symmetry.space_group_name_H-M   'P 1'
#
loop_
_entity.id
_entity.type
_entity.pdbx_description
1 polymer ?
#
loop_
_entity_poly.entity_id
_entity_poly.type
_entity_poly.pdbx_seq_one_letter_code
_entity_poly.pdbx_strand_id
1 'polypeptide(L)'
;MTYKEATAKVGELKARFDSPFDATDKAVIETLYFEVTRKRFVPTTCQQCYHDALIEIYLKLKKEKAMPKTCNYAMKAGFIISCPDFYHGKIFTNENLTDKVAHEYLTKYPHMESYFQKIPSDELIENKQPPAGSDSGADDTTGKDPAEKAAGSDSGADDTTGKDPAEKAAGSDSGADDTTGKDPAEKAAGSDKKKDLDQAEKAGKEE
;
A
#
# COMPACT_ATOMS: atom_id res chain seq x y z
N MET A 1 -13.27 -8.56 -5.80
CA MET A 1 -14.68 -8.09 -5.85
C MET A 1 -14.85 -6.93 -6.83
N THR A 2 -16.05 -6.72 -7.40
CA THR A 2 -16.34 -5.51 -8.22
C THR A 2 -16.94 -4.37 -7.38
N TYR A 3 -16.87 -3.11 -7.86
CA TYR A 3 -17.44 -1.97 -7.13
C TYR A 3 -18.95 -2.11 -6.87
N LYS A 4 -19.72 -2.58 -7.85
CA LYS A 4 -21.18 -2.78 -7.72
C LYS A 4 -21.49 -3.83 -6.66
N GLU A 5 -20.77 -4.94 -6.69
CA GLU A 5 -20.90 -6.02 -5.72
C GLU A 5 -20.53 -5.56 -4.30
N ALA A 6 -19.41 -4.83 -4.14
CA ALA A 6 -19.00 -4.27 -2.87
C ALA A 6 -20.06 -3.31 -2.30
N THR A 7 -20.58 -2.42 -3.15
CA THR A 7 -21.62 -1.46 -2.77
C THR A 7 -22.92 -2.15 -2.37
N ALA A 8 -23.31 -3.23 -3.06
CA ALA A 8 -24.48 -4.03 -2.73
C ALA A 8 -24.33 -4.67 -1.33
N LYS A 9 -23.21 -5.37 -1.08
CA LYS A 9 -22.93 -6.00 0.23
C LYS A 9 -22.90 -4.98 1.37
N VAL A 10 -22.27 -3.83 1.14
CA VAL A 10 -22.28 -2.72 2.13
C VAL A 10 -23.68 -2.18 2.36
N GLY A 11 -24.50 -2.09 1.31
CA GLY A 11 -25.90 -1.68 1.42
C GLY A 11 -26.75 -2.64 2.27
N GLU A 12 -26.59 -3.94 2.06
CA GLU A 12 -27.26 -4.99 2.84
C GLU A 12 -26.86 -4.92 4.33
N LEU A 13 -25.55 -4.83 4.62
CA LEU A 13 -25.05 -4.70 5.99
C LEU A 13 -25.54 -3.41 6.66
N LYS A 14 -25.58 -2.30 5.91
CA LYS A 14 -26.03 -1.00 6.41
C LYS A 14 -27.52 -0.97 6.74
N ALA A 15 -28.34 -1.78 6.08
CA ALA A 15 -29.78 -1.86 6.39
C ALA A 15 -30.06 -2.40 7.80
N ARG A 16 -29.11 -3.13 8.37
CA ARG A 16 -29.15 -3.78 9.69
C ARG A 16 -28.06 -3.25 10.63
N PHE A 17 -27.59 -2.02 10.38
CA PHE A 17 -26.46 -1.40 11.09
C PHE A 17 -26.71 -1.21 12.59
N ASP A 18 -27.95 -1.02 13.03
CA ASP A 18 -28.28 -0.81 14.44
C ASP A 18 -28.33 -2.12 15.25
N SER A 19 -28.21 -3.28 14.57
CA SER A 19 -28.19 -4.60 15.19
C SER A 19 -26.78 -5.18 15.24
N PRO A 20 -26.47 -6.06 16.21
CA PRO A 20 -25.19 -6.77 16.25
C PRO A 20 -24.98 -7.59 14.98
N PHE A 21 -23.78 -7.53 14.41
CA PHE A 21 -23.41 -8.37 13.27
C PHE A 21 -23.22 -9.82 13.70
N ASP A 22 -23.76 -10.73 12.88
CA ASP A 22 -23.55 -12.17 13.04
C ASP A 22 -22.18 -12.59 12.52
N ALA A 23 -21.83 -13.88 12.65
CA ALA A 23 -20.53 -14.37 12.20
C ALA A 23 -20.32 -14.23 10.67
N THR A 24 -21.40 -14.32 9.89
CA THR A 24 -21.36 -14.21 8.43
C THR A 24 -21.10 -12.76 8.03
N ASP A 25 -21.83 -11.81 8.63
CA ASP A 25 -21.62 -10.38 8.43
C ASP A 25 -20.18 -9.99 8.74
N LYS A 26 -19.64 -10.46 9.87
CA LYS A 26 -18.27 -10.16 10.30
C LYS A 26 -17.24 -10.64 9.27
N ALA A 27 -17.38 -11.86 8.76
CA ALA A 27 -16.50 -12.38 7.71
C ALA A 27 -16.60 -11.56 6.40
N VAL A 28 -17.80 -11.10 6.05
CA VAL A 28 -18.01 -10.22 4.89
C VAL A 28 -17.36 -8.85 5.11
N ILE A 29 -17.52 -8.25 6.29
CA ILE A 29 -16.89 -6.96 6.65
C ILE A 29 -15.38 -7.08 6.61
N GLU A 30 -14.79 -8.15 7.14
CA GLU A 30 -13.34 -8.41 7.10
C GLU A 30 -12.81 -8.47 5.66
N THR A 31 -13.51 -9.21 4.80
CA THR A 31 -13.16 -9.34 3.39
C THR A 31 -13.26 -7.99 2.67
N LEU A 32 -14.38 -7.29 2.86
CA LEU A 32 -14.62 -5.97 2.29
C LEU A 32 -13.56 -4.96 2.77
N TYR A 33 -13.21 -4.98 4.05
CA TYR A 33 -12.25 -4.05 4.62
C TYR A 33 -10.90 -4.17 3.91
N PHE A 34 -10.41 -5.40 3.72
CA PHE A 34 -9.17 -5.63 3.00
C PHE A 34 -9.28 -5.23 1.53
N GLU A 35 -10.35 -5.61 0.83
CA GLU A 35 -10.47 -5.31 -0.61
C GLU A 35 -10.63 -3.81 -0.90
N VAL A 36 -11.32 -3.08 -0.01
CA VAL A 36 -11.65 -1.64 -0.17
C VAL A 36 -10.55 -0.74 0.36
N THR A 37 -9.93 -1.09 1.49
CA THR A 37 -8.96 -0.22 2.16
C THR A 37 -7.52 -0.68 1.98
N ARG A 38 -7.30 -1.93 1.54
CA ARG A 38 -6.00 -2.63 1.52
C ARG A 38 -5.34 -2.77 2.89
N LYS A 39 -6.08 -2.53 3.97
CA LYS A 39 -5.63 -2.73 5.34
C LYS A 39 -6.08 -4.08 5.87
N ARG A 40 -5.29 -4.66 6.76
CA ARG A 40 -5.69 -5.82 7.56
C ARG A 40 -6.67 -5.36 8.64
N PHE A 41 -7.85 -5.97 8.69
CA PHE A 41 -8.71 -5.89 9.87
C PHE A 41 -8.27 -6.98 10.86
N VAL A 42 -8.22 -6.66 12.15
CA VAL A 42 -7.93 -7.64 13.21
C VAL A 42 -9.27 -8.17 13.73
N PRO A 43 -9.62 -9.45 13.47
CA PRO A 43 -10.88 -10.02 13.93
C PRO A 43 -11.01 -9.88 15.45
N THR A 44 -12.19 -9.50 15.92
CA THR A 44 -12.43 -9.19 17.33
C THR A 44 -13.85 -9.55 17.74
N THR A 45 -14.13 -9.56 19.04
CA THR A 45 -15.49 -9.72 19.58
C THR A 45 -16.24 -8.39 19.66
N CYS A 46 -15.54 -7.26 19.53
CA CYS A 46 -16.13 -5.92 19.64
C CYS A 46 -17.04 -5.59 18.45
N GLN A 47 -18.35 -5.47 18.67
CA GLN A 47 -19.31 -5.09 17.63
C GLN A 47 -19.02 -3.69 17.06
N GLN A 48 -18.67 -2.72 17.92
CA GLN A 48 -18.37 -1.35 17.50
C GLN A 48 -17.19 -1.30 16.51
N CYS A 49 -16.17 -2.14 16.67
CA CYS A 49 -15.07 -2.21 15.70
C CYS A 49 -15.55 -2.62 14.29
N TYR A 50 -16.53 -3.51 14.19
CA TYR A 50 -17.12 -3.89 12.90
C TYR A 50 -18.02 -2.79 12.33
N HIS A 51 -18.76 -2.06 13.18
CA HIS A 51 -19.52 -0.89 12.76
C HIS A 51 -18.60 0.21 12.20
N ASP A 52 -17.49 0.51 12.89
CA ASP A 52 -16.50 1.48 12.46
C ASP A 52 -15.84 1.06 11.13
N ALA A 53 -15.47 -0.22 11.00
CA ALA A 53 -14.92 -0.77 9.76
C ALA A 53 -15.89 -0.63 8.58
N LEU A 54 -17.17 -0.93 8.79
CA LEU A 54 -18.20 -0.79 7.77
C LEU A 54 -18.40 0.68 7.34
N ILE A 55 -18.33 1.62 8.30
CA ILE A 55 -18.36 3.07 8.00
C ILE A 55 -17.15 3.45 7.15
N GLU A 56 -15.94 3.02 7.50
CA GLU A 56 -14.73 3.32 6.74
C GLU A 56 -14.83 2.80 5.30
N ILE A 57 -15.26 1.54 5.14
CA ILE A 57 -15.52 0.91 3.83
C ILE A 57 -16.49 1.77 3.01
N TYR A 58 -17.64 2.13 3.61
CA TYR A 58 -18.67 2.91 2.94
C TYR A 58 -18.16 4.29 2.50
N LEU A 59 -17.45 5.00 3.36
CA LEU A 59 -16.90 6.31 3.05
C LEU A 59 -15.85 6.24 1.94
N LYS A 60 -14.99 5.22 1.95
CA LYS A 60 -13.98 4.99 0.92
C LYS A 60 -14.62 4.75 -0.45
N LEU A 61 -15.61 3.85 -0.52
CA LEU A 61 -16.36 3.57 -1.75
C LEU A 61 -17.11 4.80 -2.26
N LYS A 62 -17.73 5.58 -1.36
CA LYS A 62 -18.46 6.81 -1.74
C LYS A 62 -17.54 7.90 -2.29
N LYS A 63 -16.32 8.02 -1.74
CA LYS A 63 -15.32 9.00 -2.17
C LYS A 63 -14.70 8.62 -3.52
N GLU A 64 -14.29 7.37 -3.67
CA GLU A 64 -13.53 6.92 -4.84
C GLU A 64 -14.42 6.47 -6.00
N LYS A 65 -15.65 6.02 -5.70
CA LYS A 65 -16.65 5.52 -6.67
C LYS A 65 -16.13 4.38 -7.57
N ALA A 66 -15.05 3.73 -7.15
CA ALA A 66 -14.40 2.63 -7.83
C ALA A 66 -13.75 1.70 -6.80
N MET A 67 -13.46 0.47 -7.22
CA MET A 67 -12.69 -0.48 -6.41
C MET A 67 -11.20 -0.16 -6.53
N PRO A 68 -10.38 -0.25 -5.46
CA PRO A 68 -8.94 -0.13 -5.58
C PRO A 68 -8.41 -1.15 -6.58
N LYS A 69 -7.80 -0.66 -7.66
CA LYS A 69 -7.16 -1.51 -8.67
C LYS A 69 -6.01 -2.29 -8.02
N THR A 70 -5.88 -3.56 -8.38
CA THR A 70 -4.67 -4.33 -8.06
C THR A 70 -3.51 -3.76 -8.85
N CYS A 71 -2.42 -3.40 -8.18
CA CYS A 71 -1.21 -2.93 -8.84
C CYS A 71 -0.61 -4.08 -9.66
N ASN A 72 -0.39 -3.86 -10.94
CA ASN A 72 0.32 -4.76 -11.85
C ASN A 72 1.84 -4.76 -11.56
N TYR A 73 2.33 -3.69 -10.96
CA TYR A 73 3.67 -3.63 -10.38
C TYR A 73 3.67 -4.31 -9.02
N ALA A 74 4.73 -5.06 -8.72
CA ALA A 74 4.94 -5.64 -7.40
C ALA A 74 6.36 -5.35 -6.94
N MET A 75 6.50 -4.79 -5.75
CA MET A 75 7.78 -4.64 -5.06
C MET A 75 8.21 -5.95 -4.43
N LYS A 76 9.53 -6.19 -4.35
CA LYS A 76 10.12 -7.29 -3.62
C LYS A 76 9.75 -7.23 -2.14
N ALA A 77 9.60 -8.39 -1.51
CA ALA A 77 9.30 -8.46 -0.08
C ALA A 77 10.36 -7.70 0.74
N GLY A 78 9.91 -6.90 1.71
CA GLY A 78 10.78 -6.09 2.58
C GLY A 78 11.20 -4.74 1.99
N PHE A 79 10.92 -4.46 0.71
CA PHE A 79 11.21 -3.15 0.12
C PHE A 79 10.05 -2.17 0.33
N ILE A 80 10.40 -0.91 0.57
CA ILE A 80 9.49 0.23 0.63
C ILE A 80 10.05 1.37 -0.22
N ILE A 81 9.17 2.18 -0.80
CA ILE A 81 9.56 3.45 -1.42
C ILE A 81 9.48 4.50 -0.33
N SER A 82 10.63 4.97 0.12
CA SER A 82 10.77 6.07 1.08
C SER A 82 11.76 7.08 0.50
N CYS A 83 11.29 7.87 -0.45
CA CYS A 83 12.11 8.87 -1.12
C CYS A 83 11.61 10.28 -0.74
N PRO A 84 12.42 11.10 -0.05
CA PRO A 84 12.02 12.47 0.36
C PRO A 84 11.53 13.33 -0.81
N ASP A 85 12.16 13.17 -1.98
CA ASP A 85 11.89 13.95 -3.19
C ASP A 85 10.69 13.40 -4.01
N PHE A 86 10.09 12.29 -3.57
CA PHE A 86 8.94 11.67 -4.22
C PHE A 86 7.71 11.77 -3.31
N TYR A 87 6.65 12.47 -3.78
CA TYR A 87 5.42 12.70 -3.02
C TYR A 87 5.67 13.19 -1.58
N HIS A 88 6.64 14.09 -1.39
CA HIS A 88 7.01 14.67 -0.09
C HIS A 88 7.38 13.62 0.98
N GLY A 89 8.09 12.56 0.58
CA GLY A 89 8.50 11.50 1.51
C GLY A 89 7.39 10.54 1.90
N LYS A 90 6.26 10.54 1.19
CA LYS A 90 5.19 9.58 1.43
C LYS A 90 5.71 8.15 1.21
N ILE A 91 5.51 7.30 2.21
CA ILE A 91 5.94 5.90 2.15
C ILE A 91 4.97 5.09 1.30
N PHE A 92 5.50 4.39 0.30
CA PHE A 92 4.74 3.41 -0.47
C PHE A 92 5.21 1.98 -0.22
N THR A 93 4.25 1.08 -0.10
CA THR A 93 4.41 -0.37 0.04
C THR A 93 3.50 -1.07 -0.97
N ASN A 94 3.63 -2.38 -1.14
CA ASN A 94 2.71 -3.14 -2.01
C ASN A 94 1.23 -2.97 -1.68
N GLU A 95 0.88 -2.56 -0.45
CA GLU A 95 -0.51 -2.37 -0.01
C GLU A 95 -1.12 -1.07 -0.56
N ASN A 96 -0.32 -0.02 -0.75
CA ASN A 96 -0.81 1.30 -1.14
C ASN A 96 -0.28 1.78 -2.51
N LEU A 97 0.60 1.00 -3.13
CA LEU A 97 1.17 1.29 -4.44
C LEU A 97 0.12 1.12 -5.54
N THR A 98 0.19 1.99 -6.54
CA THR A 98 -0.66 1.92 -7.75
C THR A 98 0.22 1.95 -8.97
N ASP A 99 -0.27 1.45 -10.11
CA ASP A 99 0.50 1.41 -11.35
C ASP A 99 1.01 2.77 -11.77
N LYS A 100 0.18 3.82 -11.60
CA LYS A 100 0.57 5.19 -11.89
C LYS A 100 1.75 5.64 -11.04
N VAL A 101 1.70 5.37 -9.73
CA VAL A 101 2.76 5.77 -8.80
C VAL A 101 4.04 4.96 -9.04
N ALA A 102 3.90 3.65 -9.27
CA ALA A 102 5.04 2.78 -9.55
C ALA A 102 5.76 3.18 -10.84
N HIS A 103 4.99 3.45 -11.90
CA HIS A 103 5.54 3.92 -13.17
C HIS A 103 6.22 5.28 -13.01
N GLU A 104 5.55 6.28 -12.40
CA GLU A 104 6.14 7.61 -12.18
C GLU A 104 7.44 7.53 -11.35
N TYR A 105 7.50 6.63 -10.37
CA TYR A 105 8.68 6.39 -9.57
C TYR A 105 9.83 5.83 -10.41
N LEU A 106 9.58 4.80 -11.23
CA LEU A 106 10.60 4.21 -12.10
C LEU A 106 11.04 5.15 -13.22
N THR A 107 10.15 6.02 -13.74
CA THR A 107 10.53 7.07 -14.70
C THR A 107 11.51 8.07 -14.09
N LYS A 108 11.31 8.46 -12.82
CA LYS A 108 12.19 9.40 -12.11
C LYS A 108 13.48 8.74 -11.62
N TYR A 109 13.41 7.47 -11.23
CA TYR A 109 14.53 6.71 -10.67
C TYR A 109 14.71 5.37 -11.39
N PRO A 110 15.21 5.34 -12.64
CA PRO A 110 15.29 4.11 -13.43
C PRO A 110 16.14 3.00 -12.79
N HIS A 111 17.17 3.38 -12.02
CA HIS A 111 18.03 2.44 -11.30
C HIS A 111 17.31 1.67 -10.17
N MET A 112 16.12 2.12 -9.77
CA MET A 112 15.32 1.51 -8.70
C MET A 112 14.44 0.34 -9.20
N GLU A 113 14.51 -0.04 -10.47
CA GLU A 113 13.86 -1.24 -11.02
C GLU A 113 14.17 -2.50 -10.20
N SER A 114 15.37 -2.58 -9.61
CA SER A 114 15.79 -3.69 -8.77
C SER A 114 14.90 -3.92 -7.54
N TYR A 115 14.09 -2.93 -7.13
CA TYR A 115 13.16 -3.02 -5.99
C TYR A 115 11.87 -3.73 -6.38
N PHE A 116 11.60 -3.86 -7.68
CA PHE A 116 10.41 -4.50 -8.19
C PHE A 116 10.69 -5.98 -8.51
N GLN A 117 9.75 -6.82 -8.10
CA GLN A 117 9.68 -8.23 -8.47
C GLN A 117 8.91 -8.40 -9.79
N LYS A 118 7.92 -7.55 -10.05
CA LYS A 118 7.13 -7.54 -11.28
C LYS A 118 7.01 -6.13 -11.82
N ILE A 119 7.42 -5.95 -13.07
CA ILE A 119 7.23 -4.73 -13.86
C ILE A 119 6.45 -5.15 -15.12
N PRO A 120 5.20 -4.68 -15.31
CA PRO A 120 4.48 -4.94 -16.56
C PRO A 120 5.14 -4.20 -17.72
N SER A 121 5.14 -4.81 -18.91
CA SER A 121 5.61 -4.15 -20.14
C SER A 121 4.78 -2.89 -20.44
N ASP A 122 5.40 -1.87 -21.02
CA ASP A 122 4.80 -0.54 -21.26
C ASP A 122 3.45 -0.56 -21.99
N GLU A 123 3.17 -1.59 -22.79
CA GLU A 123 1.91 -1.75 -23.53
C GLU A 123 0.68 -2.08 -22.66
N LEU A 124 0.88 -2.55 -21.42
CA LEU A 124 -0.22 -2.89 -20.49
C LEU A 124 -0.50 -1.79 -19.45
N ILE A 125 0.25 -0.69 -19.48
CA ILE A 125 0.04 0.44 -18.57
C ILE A 125 -1.14 1.24 -19.13
N GLU A 126 -2.30 1.11 -18.48
CA GLU A 126 -3.53 1.84 -18.77
C GLU A 126 -3.34 3.36 -18.49
N ASN A 127 -2.51 4.05 -19.28
CA ASN A 127 -2.39 5.51 -19.40
C ASN A 127 -1.55 5.89 -20.63
N LYS A 128 -2.06 5.63 -21.84
CA LYS A 128 -1.56 6.29 -23.04
C LYS A 128 -2.14 7.70 -23.09
N GLN A 129 -1.54 8.65 -22.38
CA GLN A 129 -1.66 10.05 -22.79
C GLN A 129 -0.66 10.23 -23.94
N PRO A 130 -1.11 10.49 -25.19
CA PRO A 130 -0.17 10.76 -26.27
C PRO A 130 0.62 12.03 -25.93
N PRO A 131 1.94 12.07 -26.20
CA PRO A 131 2.68 13.32 -26.10
C PRO A 131 2.05 14.33 -27.05
N ALA A 132 1.66 15.49 -26.49
CA ALA A 132 1.31 16.66 -27.27
C ALA A 132 2.55 17.11 -28.05
N GLY A 133 2.41 17.23 -29.37
CA GLY A 133 3.42 17.86 -30.22
C GLY A 133 3.71 17.08 -31.48
N SER A 134 2.96 17.36 -32.55
CA SER A 134 3.47 17.37 -33.92
C SER A 134 2.45 18.14 -34.74
N ASP A 135 2.62 19.46 -34.72
CA ASP A 135 2.08 20.35 -35.73
C ASP A 135 2.93 20.11 -36.99
N SER A 136 2.33 19.48 -38.00
CA SER A 136 2.98 19.25 -39.29
C SER A 136 2.08 19.81 -40.38
N GLY A 137 2.24 21.11 -40.61
CA GLY A 137 1.87 21.74 -41.87
C GLY A 137 2.82 21.31 -42.99
N ALA A 138 2.21 21.01 -44.13
CA ALA A 138 2.64 21.29 -45.50
C ALA A 138 4.01 20.81 -46.03
N ASP A 139 3.89 20.00 -47.08
CA ASP A 139 4.60 20.06 -48.37
C ASP A 139 6.13 19.93 -48.47
N ASP A 140 6.51 18.74 -48.94
CA ASP A 140 7.04 18.47 -50.28
C ASP A 140 8.51 18.74 -50.66
N THR A 141 9.04 17.75 -51.38
CA THR A 141 10.16 17.72 -52.33
C THR A 141 11.61 17.40 -51.87
N THR A 142 12.01 16.18 -52.24
CA THR A 142 13.12 15.85 -53.17
C THR A 142 14.59 16.09 -52.76
N GLY A 143 15.26 14.99 -52.39
CA GLY A 143 16.36 14.43 -53.20
C GLY A 143 17.83 14.74 -52.83
N LYS A 144 18.61 13.64 -52.87
CA LYS A 144 20.07 13.50 -53.11
C LYS A 144 21.04 13.50 -51.92
N ASP A 145 21.45 12.28 -51.55
CA ASP A 145 22.86 11.89 -51.31
C ASP A 145 23.73 12.14 -52.59
N PRO A 146 25.09 12.16 -52.58
CA PRO A 146 25.98 11.40 -51.67
C PRO A 146 27.33 12.04 -51.23
N ALA A 147 27.97 11.36 -50.27
CA ALA A 147 29.42 11.10 -50.08
C ALA A 147 30.43 12.26 -49.83
N GLU A 148 31.26 12.14 -48.77
CA GLU A 148 32.63 11.57 -48.83
C GLU A 148 33.49 11.93 -47.57
N LYS A 149 33.89 10.86 -46.84
CA LYS A 149 35.22 10.51 -46.26
C LYS A 149 36.24 11.58 -45.79
N ALA A 150 36.75 11.38 -44.56
CA ALA A 150 38.19 11.24 -44.15
C ALA A 150 38.34 11.58 -42.65
N ALA A 151 38.70 10.64 -41.76
CA ALA A 151 40.04 10.13 -41.43
C ALA A 151 40.84 11.04 -40.47
N GLY A 152 41.31 10.45 -39.35
CA GLY A 152 42.29 11.08 -38.45
C GLY A 152 42.30 10.50 -37.04
N SER A 153 42.99 9.37 -36.86
CA SER A 153 43.48 8.86 -35.56
C SER A 153 44.50 9.82 -34.94
N ASP A 154 44.60 9.90 -33.61
CA ASP A 154 45.79 9.39 -32.91
C ASP A 154 45.59 9.32 -31.38
N SER A 155 46.24 8.31 -30.85
CA SER A 155 46.46 7.91 -29.47
C SER A 155 47.36 8.85 -28.67
N GLY A 156 47.16 8.86 -27.35
CA GLY A 156 48.07 9.46 -26.38
C GLY A 156 47.86 8.82 -25.02
N ALA A 157 48.71 7.84 -24.71
CA ALA A 157 48.89 7.29 -23.37
C ALA A 157 49.70 8.29 -22.52
N ASP A 158 49.33 8.46 -21.26
CA ASP A 158 50.30 8.75 -20.22
C ASP A 158 49.87 8.10 -18.91
N ASP A 159 50.89 7.88 -18.09
CA ASP A 159 51.14 6.73 -17.26
C ASP A 159 50.97 7.12 -15.78
N THR A 160 50.80 6.09 -14.95
CA THR A 160 50.97 5.97 -13.49
C THR A 160 51.08 7.21 -12.58
N THR A 161 50.47 7.12 -11.39
CA THR A 161 51.20 6.85 -10.11
C THR A 161 50.18 6.79 -8.96
N GLY A 162 50.20 5.70 -8.20
CA GLY A 162 49.34 5.49 -7.04
C GLY A 162 49.67 6.38 -5.83
N LYS A 163 48.73 6.40 -4.89
CA LYS A 163 48.93 6.64 -3.45
C LYS A 163 47.62 6.37 -2.69
N ASP A 164 47.45 5.13 -2.28
CA ASP A 164 47.08 4.84 -0.88
C ASP A 164 48.38 4.91 -0.07
N PRO A 165 48.40 5.33 1.22
CA PRO A 165 47.68 4.58 2.26
C PRO A 165 47.22 5.38 3.50
N ALA A 166 46.59 4.63 4.41
CA ALA A 166 46.66 4.70 5.88
C ALA A 166 45.37 5.11 6.60
N GLU A 167 44.54 4.09 6.85
CA GLU A 167 44.28 3.54 8.19
C GLU A 167 44.71 4.39 9.40
N LYS A 168 43.75 4.72 10.26
CA LYS A 168 43.98 4.76 11.71
C LYS A 168 42.74 4.33 12.47
N ALA A 169 42.82 3.13 13.02
CA ALA A 169 42.00 2.64 14.11
C ALA A 169 42.52 3.15 15.47
N ALA A 170 41.59 3.40 16.40
CA ALA A 170 41.66 3.27 17.87
C ALA A 170 40.40 3.97 18.41
N GLY A 171 39.51 3.40 19.20
CA GLY A 171 39.64 2.28 20.13
C GLY A 171 39.33 2.79 21.55
N SER A 172 38.56 1.98 22.31
CA SER A 172 38.23 2.07 23.76
C SER A 172 36.96 2.86 24.10
N ASP A 173 35.82 2.25 24.47
CA ASP A 173 35.48 1.27 25.54
C ASP A 173 35.18 1.90 26.92
N SER A 174 34.33 1.21 27.69
CA SER A 174 33.60 1.52 28.94
C SER A 174 32.19 2.12 28.71
N GLY A 175 31.08 1.49 29.07
CA GLY A 175 30.83 0.42 30.04
C GLY A 175 30.02 0.99 31.20
N ALA A 176 28.80 0.51 31.40
CA ALA A 176 28.11 0.39 32.69
C ALA A 176 26.68 -0.14 32.50
N ASP A 177 26.45 -1.30 33.07
CA ASP A 177 25.16 -1.89 33.40
C ASP A 177 24.29 -1.01 34.30
N ASP A 178 23.02 -1.44 34.38
CA ASP A 178 22.23 -1.62 35.60
C ASP A 178 20.88 -0.89 35.70
N THR A 179 19.85 -1.75 35.57
CA THR A 179 18.73 -1.93 36.50
C THR A 179 17.50 -1.01 36.42
N THR A 180 16.37 -1.66 36.78
CA THR A 180 15.13 -1.09 37.33
C THR A 180 14.11 -0.71 36.26
N GLY A 181 13.14 -1.57 35.90
CA GLY A 181 12.21 -2.23 36.81
C GLY A 181 11.13 -1.24 37.23
N LYS A 182 10.02 -1.17 36.48
CA LYS A 182 8.75 -0.60 36.93
C LYS A 182 7.59 -1.05 36.02
N ASP A 183 7.13 -2.27 36.27
CA ASP A 183 5.69 -2.52 36.26
C ASP A 183 5.02 -1.65 37.34
N PRO A 184 3.80 -1.21 37.07
CA PRO A 184 2.80 -1.28 38.13
C PRO A 184 1.51 -1.94 37.64
N ALA A 185 1.26 -3.10 38.25
CA ALA A 185 0.03 -3.42 38.94
C ALA A 185 -1.27 -3.41 38.13
N GLU A 186 -1.62 -4.61 37.68
CA GLU A 186 -2.87 -5.30 38.03
C GLU A 186 -3.68 -4.63 39.16
N LYS A 187 -4.94 -4.29 38.85
CA LYS A 187 -5.97 -4.10 39.87
C LYS A 187 -7.19 -4.95 39.50
N ALA A 188 -7.22 -6.14 40.07
CA ALA A 188 -8.43 -6.91 40.28
C ALA A 188 -9.20 -6.35 41.49
N ALA A 189 -10.50 -6.10 41.32
CA ALA A 189 -11.57 -6.13 42.31
C ALA A 189 -12.88 -6.07 41.49
N GLY A 190 -13.70 -7.09 41.37
CA GLY A 190 -14.16 -7.99 42.42
C GLY A 190 -15.39 -7.36 43.09
N SER A 191 -16.59 -7.62 42.55
CA SER A 191 -17.86 -7.46 43.26
C SER A 191 -18.93 -8.28 42.55
N ASP A 192 -18.99 -9.53 42.99
CA ASP A 192 -20.15 -10.41 42.93
C ASP A 192 -21.45 -9.68 43.26
N LYS A 193 -22.46 -9.85 42.40
CA LYS A 193 -23.86 -9.82 42.84
C LYS A 193 -24.67 -10.83 42.04
N LYS A 194 -24.56 -12.09 42.48
CA LYS A 194 -25.65 -13.06 42.36
C LYS A 194 -26.92 -12.41 42.94
N LYS A 195 -27.96 -12.34 42.13
CA LYS A 195 -29.33 -12.37 42.63
C LYS A 195 -30.11 -13.31 41.73
N ASP A 196 -30.21 -14.54 42.21
CA ASP A 196 -31.22 -15.51 41.87
C ASP A 196 -32.60 -14.85 41.80
N LEU A 197 -33.32 -15.06 40.69
CA LEU A 197 -34.78 -15.04 40.70
C LEU A 197 -35.29 -16.01 39.62
N ASP A 198 -35.43 -17.24 40.10
CA ASP A 198 -36.53 -18.18 39.92
C ASP A 198 -37.40 -18.13 38.66
N GLN A 199 -37.54 -19.32 38.09
CA GLN A 199 -38.52 -19.73 37.09
C GLN A 199 -39.96 -19.47 37.57
N ALA A 200 -40.82 -19.08 36.64
CA ALA A 200 -42.24 -19.34 36.75
C ALA A 200 -42.78 -19.82 35.40
N GLU A 201 -43.04 -21.12 35.33
CA GLU A 201 -44.01 -21.72 34.42
C GLU A 201 -45.37 -21.02 34.57
N LYS A 202 -46.10 -20.80 33.48
CA LYS A 202 -47.40 -21.47 33.27
C LYS A 202 -48.01 -21.21 31.90
N ALA A 203 -48.50 -22.32 31.36
CA ALA A 203 -49.42 -22.47 30.26
C ALA A 203 -50.68 -21.58 30.34
N GLY A 204 -51.13 -21.15 29.16
CA GLY A 204 -52.55 -21.02 28.76
C GLY A 204 -52.55 -21.34 27.26
N LYS A 205 -53.07 -22.45 26.75
CA LYS A 205 -54.43 -23.06 26.80
C LYS A 205 -55.49 -22.15 26.16
N GLU A 206 -55.90 -22.59 24.95
CA GLU A 206 -57.24 -22.59 24.35
C GLU A 206 -58.10 -21.32 24.48
N GLU A 207 -58.51 -20.74 23.35
CA GLU A 207 -59.78 -21.05 22.67
C GLU A 207 -59.73 -20.59 21.20
#